data_AF-A0A7W1A527-F1
#
_entry.id   AF-A0A7W1A527-F1
#
_cell.length_a   1.000
_cell.length_b   1.000
_cell.length_c   1.000
_cell.angle_alpha   90.00
_cell.angle_beta   90.00
_cell.angle_gamma   90.00
#
_symmetry.space_group_name_H-M   'P 1'
#
loop_
_entity.id
_entity.type
_entity.pdbx_description
1 polymer ?
#
loop_
_entity_poly.entity_id
_entity_poly.type
_entity_poly.pdbx_seq_one_letter_code
_entity_poly.pdbx_strand_id
1 'polypeptide(L)'
;MRNQLRSLSAIAFAALILALPARPIAAQDMGIPIGTRPGPAVVRTLDGKAVDLSRYIGKVPVMIEFWATWCPSCKELMPALMAAEKKYGKRVKFIAVAVAINQSPAKVKRYLVAHPQRHEMLFDTDGAAA
;
A
#
# COMPACT_ATOMS: atom_id res chain seq x y z
N MET A 1 -47.97 3.03 -34.04
CA MET A 1 -47.44 4.11 -33.18
C MET A 1 -46.46 3.65 -32.08
N ARG A 2 -46.61 2.45 -31.49
CA ARG A 2 -45.78 1.96 -30.37
C ARG A 2 -44.27 1.70 -30.69
N ASN A 3 -43.94 1.35 -31.93
CA ASN A 3 -42.53 1.15 -32.36
C ASN A 3 -41.77 2.47 -32.58
N GLN A 4 -42.45 3.53 -33.04
CA GLN A 4 -41.81 4.83 -33.25
C GLN A 4 -41.35 5.45 -31.93
N LEU A 5 -42.14 5.26 -30.85
CA LEU A 5 -41.81 5.73 -29.50
C LEU A 5 -40.60 5.01 -28.89
N ARG A 6 -40.41 3.72 -29.21
CA ARG A 6 -39.26 2.91 -28.78
C ARG A 6 -37.97 3.34 -29.48
N SER A 7 -38.05 3.62 -30.78
CA SER A 7 -36.92 4.09 -31.58
C SER A 7 -36.44 5.48 -31.13
N LEU A 8 -37.37 6.40 -30.84
CA LEU A 8 -37.04 7.74 -30.33
C LEU A 8 -36.38 7.70 -28.95
N SER A 9 -36.82 6.80 -28.07
CA SER A 9 -36.24 6.63 -26.73
C SER A 9 -34.80 6.09 -26.80
N ALA A 10 -34.52 5.16 -27.71
CA ALA A 10 -33.19 4.61 -27.91
C ALA A 10 -32.20 5.65 -28.47
N ILE A 11 -32.66 6.51 -29.39
CA ILE A 11 -31.83 7.59 -29.96
C ILE A 11 -31.52 8.65 -28.91
N ALA A 12 -32.51 9.04 -28.09
CA ALA A 12 -32.29 10.00 -27.01
C ALA A 12 -31.29 9.49 -25.96
N PHE A 13 -31.34 8.19 -25.63
CA PHE A 13 -30.40 7.57 -24.69
C PHE A 13 -28.99 7.49 -25.26
N ALA A 14 -28.84 7.14 -26.54
CA ALA A 14 -27.55 7.12 -27.23
C ALA A 14 -26.93 8.53 -27.33
N ALA A 15 -27.73 9.54 -27.66
CA ALA A 15 -27.28 10.93 -27.71
C ALA A 15 -26.84 11.45 -26.33
N LEU A 16 -27.52 11.04 -25.25
CA LEU A 16 -27.13 11.39 -23.88
C LEU A 16 -25.81 10.73 -23.46
N ILE A 17 -25.56 9.49 -23.91
CA ILE A 17 -24.29 8.79 -23.65
C ILE A 17 -23.14 9.47 -24.40
N LEU A 18 -23.37 9.87 -25.65
CA LEU A 18 -22.37 10.58 -26.49
C LEU A 18 -22.10 12.02 -26.02
N ALA A 19 -23.08 12.66 -25.37
CA ALA A 19 -22.95 14.01 -24.83
C ALA A 19 -22.33 14.07 -23.42
N LEU A 20 -22.07 12.92 -22.77
CA LEU A 20 -21.29 12.88 -21.53
C LEU A 20 -19.86 13.30 -21.87
N PRO A 21 -19.37 14.44 -21.33
CA PRO A 21 -17.97 14.77 -21.50
C PRO A 21 -17.16 13.64 -20.87
N ALA A 22 -16.22 13.07 -21.63
CA ALA A 22 -15.23 12.18 -21.08
C ALA A 22 -14.49 12.97 -19.99
N ARG A 23 -14.83 12.74 -18.73
CA ARG A 23 -14.08 13.31 -17.62
C ARG A 23 -12.67 12.76 -17.79
N PRO A 24 -11.64 13.61 -18.00
CA PRO A 24 -10.30 13.11 -17.98
C PRO A 24 -10.14 12.36 -16.66
N ILE A 25 -9.72 11.10 -16.75
CA ILE A 25 -9.22 10.39 -15.59
C ILE A 25 -7.97 11.16 -15.20
N ALA A 26 -8.14 12.18 -14.36
CA ALA A 26 -7.01 12.75 -13.66
C ALA A 26 -6.34 11.57 -12.96
N ALA A 27 -5.05 11.37 -13.23
CA ALA A 27 -4.26 10.43 -12.46
C ALA A 27 -4.54 10.73 -10.98
N GLN A 28 -4.91 9.70 -10.22
CA GLN A 28 -5.06 9.86 -8.79
C GLN A 28 -3.66 10.12 -8.24
N ASP A 29 -3.27 11.39 -8.13
CA ASP A 29 -2.12 11.85 -7.33
C ASP A 29 -2.48 11.70 -5.84
N MET A 30 -2.96 10.51 -5.45
CA MET A 30 -3.16 10.12 -4.07
C MET A 30 -1.83 9.63 -3.54
N GLY A 31 -1.09 10.52 -2.90
CA GLY A 31 0.21 10.21 -2.31
C GLY A 31 0.64 11.25 -1.28
N ILE A 32 1.66 10.90 -0.52
CA ILE A 32 2.30 11.81 0.42
C ILE A 32 3.14 12.81 -0.38
N PRO A 33 2.94 14.14 -0.24
CA PRO A 33 3.73 15.14 -0.97
C PRO A 33 5.23 15.01 -0.70
N ILE A 34 6.05 15.20 -1.72
CA ILE A 34 7.51 15.19 -1.58
C ILE A 34 7.94 16.29 -0.61
N GLY A 35 8.83 15.95 0.33
CA GLY A 35 9.29 16.85 1.38
C GLY A 35 8.45 16.79 2.67
N THR A 36 7.33 16.06 2.67
CA THR A 36 6.59 15.77 3.90
C THR A 36 7.48 15.01 4.87
N ARG A 37 7.53 15.48 6.12
CA ARG A 37 8.23 14.78 7.20
C ARG A 37 7.24 13.86 7.92
N PRO A 38 7.51 12.55 8.02
CA PRO A 38 6.65 11.67 8.80
C PRO A 38 6.66 12.08 10.27
N GLY A 39 5.49 12.01 10.91
CA GLY A 39 5.34 12.25 12.34
C GLY A 39 5.95 11.13 13.19
N PRO A 40 5.99 11.30 14.52
CA PRO A 40 6.34 10.22 15.42
C PRO A 40 5.30 9.10 15.33
N ALA A 41 5.76 7.86 15.18
CA ALA A 41 4.91 6.68 15.09
C ALA A 41 5.57 5.53 15.85
N VAL A 42 4.87 4.99 16.84
CA VAL A 42 5.35 3.86 17.63
C VAL A 42 4.65 2.60 17.15
N VAL A 43 5.40 1.72 16.50
CA VAL A 43 4.95 0.39 16.10
C VAL A 43 5.56 -0.66 17.02
N ARG A 44 5.32 -1.94 16.75
CA ARG A 44 5.88 -3.03 17.56
C ARG A 44 6.65 -4.04 16.70
N THR A 45 7.62 -4.73 17.28
CA THR A 45 8.12 -5.98 16.70
C THR A 45 7.02 -7.04 16.76
N LEU A 46 7.19 -8.15 16.04
CA LEU A 46 6.26 -9.28 16.13
C LEU A 46 6.22 -9.94 17.53
N ASP A 47 7.21 -9.67 18.38
CA ASP A 47 7.26 -10.08 19.80
C ASP A 47 6.69 -9.02 20.75
N GLY A 48 6.16 -7.91 20.24
CA GLY A 48 5.48 -6.88 21.02
C GLY A 48 6.40 -5.82 21.61
N LYS A 49 7.69 -5.78 21.27
CA LYS A 49 8.60 -4.71 21.69
C LYS A 49 8.28 -3.42 20.93
N ALA A 50 8.09 -2.30 21.63
CA ALA A 50 7.86 -1.01 21.01
C ALA A 50 9.08 -0.53 20.18
N VAL A 51 8.81 0.07 19.03
CA VAL A 51 9.78 0.67 18.12
C VAL A 51 9.23 2.00 17.63
N ASP A 52 9.91 3.08 17.97
CA ASP A 52 9.62 4.40 17.41
C ASP A 52 10.27 4.53 16.02
N LEU A 53 9.46 4.73 14.98
CA LEU A 53 9.89 4.90 13.60
C LEU A 53 10.66 6.21 13.39
N SER A 54 10.43 7.22 14.23
CA SER A 54 11.13 8.51 14.15
C SER A 54 12.66 8.34 14.28
N ARG A 55 13.11 7.27 14.96
CA ARG A 55 14.53 6.96 15.17
C ARG A 55 15.32 6.74 13.88
N TYR A 56 14.65 6.45 12.76
CA TYR A 56 15.28 6.22 11.46
C TYR A 56 15.36 7.48 10.59
N ILE A 57 14.57 8.51 10.90
CA ILE A 57 14.49 9.74 10.10
C ILE A 57 15.84 10.47 10.13
N GLY A 58 16.33 10.87 8.96
CA GLY A 58 17.50 11.74 8.82
C GLY A 58 18.87 11.06 9.02
N LYS A 59 18.93 9.76 9.33
CA LYS A 59 20.21 9.04 9.52
C LYS A 59 20.70 8.36 8.25
N VAL A 60 19.80 7.65 7.59
CA VAL A 60 20.02 6.96 6.31
C VAL A 60 18.73 7.03 5.50
N PRO A 61 18.77 6.89 4.17
CA PRO A 61 17.58 6.65 3.39
C PRO A 61 16.83 5.41 3.90
N VAL A 62 15.52 5.53 4.09
CA VAL A 62 14.66 4.45 4.58
C VAL A 62 13.56 4.19 3.56
N MET A 63 13.40 2.92 3.19
CA MET A 63 12.25 2.43 2.45
C MET A 63 11.35 1.69 3.44
N ILE A 64 10.09 2.13 3.56
CA ILE A 64 9.08 1.47 4.39
C ILE A 64 8.02 0.88 3.47
N GLU A 65 7.77 -0.42 3.62
CA GLU A 65 6.68 -1.13 2.94
C GLU A 65 5.57 -1.44 3.95
N PHE A 66 4.36 -0.93 3.71
CA PHE A 66 3.16 -1.34 4.44
C PHE A 66 2.49 -2.51 3.73
N TRP A 67 2.26 -3.61 4.43
CA TRP A 67 1.82 -4.85 3.79
C TRP A 67 0.91 -5.73 4.65
N ALA A 68 0.34 -6.78 4.03
CA ALA A 68 -0.38 -7.82 4.71
C ALA A 68 -0.24 -9.20 4.05
N THR A 69 -0.37 -10.26 4.85
CA THR A 69 -0.27 -11.68 4.44
C THR A 69 -1.27 -12.07 3.34
N TRP A 70 -2.39 -11.36 3.26
CA TRP A 70 -3.44 -11.56 2.26
C TRP A 70 -3.36 -10.59 1.08
N CYS A 71 -2.50 -9.57 1.13
CA CYS A 71 -2.37 -8.52 0.11
C CYS A 71 -1.73 -9.07 -1.17
N PRO A 72 -2.46 -9.16 -2.31
CA PRO A 72 -1.92 -9.72 -3.54
C PRO A 72 -0.83 -8.85 -4.16
N SER A 73 -1.05 -7.54 -4.25
CA SER A 73 -0.07 -6.59 -4.80
C SER A 73 1.23 -6.56 -4.00
N CYS A 74 1.16 -6.72 -2.67
CA CYS A 74 2.34 -6.82 -1.82
C CYS A 74 3.17 -8.08 -2.16
N LYS A 75 2.50 -9.20 -2.45
CA LYS A 75 3.18 -10.44 -2.88
C LYS A 75 3.86 -10.27 -4.23
N GLU A 76 3.23 -9.57 -5.16
CA GLU A 76 3.80 -9.24 -6.48
C GLU A 76 5.00 -8.29 -6.37
N LEU A 77 4.97 -7.35 -5.42
CA LEU A 77 6.08 -6.42 -5.15
C LEU A 77 7.30 -7.10 -4.50
N MET A 78 7.07 -8.13 -3.69
CA MET A 78 8.09 -8.72 -2.82
C MET A 78 9.39 -9.15 -3.53
N PRO A 79 9.36 -9.81 -4.71
CA PRO A 79 10.59 -10.19 -5.43
C PRO A 79 11.44 -8.97 -5.81
N ALA A 80 10.80 -7.88 -6.26
CA ALA A 80 11.49 -6.65 -6.63
C ALA A 80 12.06 -5.94 -5.39
N LEU A 81 11.31 -5.93 -4.28
CA LEU A 81 11.76 -5.36 -3.01
C LEU A 81 12.99 -6.08 -2.47
N MET A 82 12.99 -7.42 -2.49
CA MET A 82 14.14 -8.24 -2.07
C MET A 82 15.36 -8.05 -2.98
N ALA A 83 15.17 -7.90 -4.29
CA ALA A 83 16.25 -7.59 -5.22
C ALA A 83 16.85 -6.19 -4.97
N ALA A 84 16.00 -5.20 -4.69
CA ALA A 84 16.43 -3.86 -4.31
C ALA A 84 17.20 -3.89 -2.99
N GLU A 85 16.71 -4.59 -1.97
CA GLU A 85 17.39 -4.75 -0.69
C GLU A 85 18.76 -5.42 -0.85
N LYS A 86 18.87 -6.46 -1.68
CA LYS A 86 20.16 -7.10 -1.99
C LYS A 86 21.16 -6.14 -2.62
N LYS A 87 20.69 -5.23 -3.49
CA LYS A 87 21.54 -4.28 -4.22
C LYS A 87 21.87 -3.02 -3.40
N TYR A 88 20.96 -2.56 -2.56
CA TYR A 88 21.01 -1.25 -1.91
C TYR A 88 21.06 -1.32 -0.38
N GLY A 89 20.96 -2.48 0.25
CA GLY A 89 20.86 -2.63 1.73
C GLY A 89 22.04 -2.09 2.54
N LYS A 90 23.20 -1.83 1.90
CA LYS A 90 24.33 -1.13 2.52
C LYS A 90 24.16 0.40 2.57
N ARG A 91 23.23 0.95 1.78
CA ARG A 91 22.98 2.39 1.60
C ARG A 91 21.56 2.81 2.00
N VAL A 92 20.61 1.88 1.97
CA VAL A 92 19.19 2.11 2.24
C VAL A 92 18.74 1.08 3.28
N LYS A 93 18.05 1.55 4.31
CA LYS A 93 17.40 0.68 5.29
C LYS A 93 16.03 0.27 4.76
N PHE A 94 15.75 -1.03 4.72
CA PHE A 94 14.44 -1.58 4.34
C PHE A 94 13.70 -2.03 5.60
N ILE A 95 12.45 -1.61 5.73
CA ILE A 95 11.56 -1.94 6.86
C ILE A 95 10.22 -2.35 6.28
N ALA A 96 9.70 -3.50 6.71
CA ALA A 96 8.34 -3.92 6.41
C ALA A 96 7.46 -3.73 7.65
N VAL A 97 6.31 -3.11 7.47
CA VAL A 97 5.32 -2.84 8.53
C VAL A 97 4.04 -3.57 8.17
N ALA A 98 3.78 -4.67 8.87
CA ALA A 98 2.54 -5.41 8.72
C ALA A 98 1.38 -4.66 9.41
N VAL A 99 0.32 -4.33 8.67
CA VAL A 99 -0.84 -3.60 9.22
C VAL A 99 -1.79 -4.53 9.99
N ALA A 100 -2.46 -4.07 11.04
CA ALA A 100 -3.39 -4.88 11.83
C ALA A 100 -4.77 -5.11 11.18
N ILE A 101 -4.83 -5.33 9.86
CA ILE A 101 -6.08 -5.60 9.13
C ILE A 101 -6.19 -7.09 8.82
N ASN A 102 -7.14 -7.79 9.44
CA ASN A 102 -7.40 -9.23 9.25
C ASN A 102 -6.19 -10.16 9.49
N GLN A 103 -5.20 -9.69 10.26
CA GLN A 103 -4.01 -10.45 10.63
C GLN A 103 -3.52 -10.07 12.02
N SER A 104 -2.82 -11.00 12.66
CA SER A 104 -2.19 -10.82 13.96
C SER A 104 -0.69 -11.06 13.85
N PRO A 105 0.13 -10.62 14.83
CA PRO A 105 1.57 -10.91 14.83
C PRO A 105 1.86 -12.41 14.69
N ALA A 106 1.06 -13.28 15.31
CA ALA A 106 1.19 -14.73 15.18
C ALA A 106 0.87 -15.24 13.76
N LYS A 107 -0.12 -14.65 13.06
CA LYS A 107 -0.38 -14.98 11.65
C LYS A 107 0.79 -14.54 10.77
N VAL A 108 1.34 -13.35 11.00
CA VAL A 108 2.51 -12.84 10.27
C VAL A 108 3.73 -13.74 10.51
N LYS A 109 4.05 -14.09 11.76
CA LYS A 109 5.14 -15.04 12.07
C LYS A 109 5.01 -16.35 11.31
N ARG A 110 3.81 -16.96 11.30
CA ARG A 110 3.55 -18.20 10.55
C ARG A 110 3.74 -18.03 9.05
N TYR A 111 3.31 -16.91 8.49
CA TYR A 111 3.50 -16.62 7.07
C TYR A 111 4.98 -16.54 6.69
N LEU A 112 5.80 -15.90 7.54
CA LEU A 112 7.24 -15.71 7.31
C LEU A 112 8.05 -17.01 7.41
N VAL A 113 7.53 -18.06 8.05
CA VAL A 113 8.15 -19.40 8.01
C VAL A 113 8.16 -19.94 6.58
N ALA A 114 7.05 -19.78 5.86
CA ALA A 114 6.93 -20.22 4.46
C ALA A 114 7.50 -19.20 3.46
N HIS A 115 7.60 -17.93 3.84
CA HIS A 115 8.05 -16.83 2.99
C HIS A 115 9.12 -15.99 3.70
N PRO A 116 10.37 -16.50 3.83
CA PRO A 116 11.41 -15.80 4.55
C PRO A 116 11.78 -14.47 3.90
N GLN A 117 11.82 -13.41 4.71
CA GLN A 117 12.21 -12.06 4.32
C GLN A 117 13.41 -11.59 5.14
N ARG A 118 14.22 -10.69 4.58
CA ARG A 118 15.50 -10.24 5.19
C ARG A 118 15.42 -8.90 5.92
N HIS A 119 14.47 -8.05 5.52
CA HIS A 119 14.29 -6.73 6.11
C HIS A 119 13.71 -6.82 7.53
N GLU A 120 13.87 -5.72 8.27
CA GLU A 120 13.31 -5.59 9.61
C GLU A 120 11.78 -5.64 9.54
N MET A 121 11.17 -6.54 10.32
CA MET A 121 9.73 -6.76 10.32
C MET A 121 9.09 -6.16 11.57
N LEU A 122 8.15 -5.24 11.35
CA LEU A 122 7.38 -4.55 12.36
C LEU A 122 5.87 -4.80 12.14
N PHE A 123 5.08 -4.47 13.15
CA PHE A 123 3.63 -4.63 13.17
C PHE A 123 2.99 -3.36 13.70
N ASP A 124 2.14 -2.75 12.88
CA ASP A 124 1.36 -1.59 13.25
C ASP A 124 0.05 -2.07 13.87
N THR A 125 -0.07 -1.94 15.19
CA THR A 125 -1.14 -2.55 15.97
C THR A 125 -2.42 -1.73 15.94
N ASP A 126 -2.27 -0.41 15.92
CA ASP A 126 -3.32 0.59 16.10
C ASP A 126 -3.44 1.54 14.91
N GLY A 127 -2.62 1.38 13.87
CA GLY A 127 -2.62 2.26 12.69
C GLY A 127 -1.83 3.54 12.93
N ALA A 128 -1.00 3.62 13.97
CA ALA A 128 -0.29 4.83 14.34
C ALA A 128 0.77 5.27 13.30
N ALA A 129 1.15 4.38 12.38
CA ALA A 129 2.14 4.67 11.33
C ALA A 129 1.51 5.05 9.98
N ALA A 130 0.19 4.95 9.84
CA ALA A 130 -0.55 5.19 8.60
C ALA A 130 -1.27 6.55 8.57
#